data_AF-A0A5C6RG59-F1
#
_entry.id   AF-A0A5C6RG59-F1
#
_cell.length_a   1.000
_cell.length_b   1.000
_cell.length_c   1.000
_cell.angle_alpha   90.00
_cell.angle_beta   90.00
_cell.angle_gamma   90.00
#
_symmetry.space_group_name_H-M   'P 1'
#
loop_
_entity.id
_entity.type
_entity.pdbx_description
1 polymer ?
#
loop_
_entity_poly.entity_id
_entity_poly.type
_entity_poly.pdbx_seq_one_letter_code
_entity_poly.pdbx_strand_id
1 'polypeptide(L)'
;MRQQFLRLGLILIILSLAEIGIAQSASFGNTYVFPMVEMGVHSPVHSFQNGGAGITPGLIQTARSAPQGFVSFIGSATAADQTDNAHVDGYVKKYGNTAFTFPVGDGSDLRIFSISAPAQATDAYAVAWIAGDPSSTPDPTNAGATHSTSAVAGNIIAVSTVGQWDWVPFSGTGDGLNISVSIPDLTGFAAAADLRLVGWDGSQWIALGNAGVAAVTEDNTLSGTMVAGIEAVGVGAVSPDTDGDGIANDVDTD
;
A
#
# COMPACT_ATOMS: atom_id res chain seq x y z
N MET A 1 36.11 61.86 39.85
CA MET A 1 35.43 62.66 38.80
C MET A 1 34.98 61.67 37.72
N ARG A 2 33.82 61.01 37.91
CA ARG A 2 32.55 61.20 37.18
C ARG A 2 32.61 60.87 35.66
N GLN A 3 31.95 59.74 35.32
CA GLN A 3 31.15 59.43 34.11
C GLN A 3 31.91 59.29 32.76
N GLN A 4 31.61 58.36 31.84
CA GLN A 4 30.30 57.81 31.43
C GLN A 4 30.39 56.34 30.96
N PHE A 5 29.30 55.64 31.28
CA PHE A 5 28.90 54.31 30.82
C PHE A 5 28.36 54.34 29.37
N LEU A 6 28.08 53.13 28.85
CA LEU A 6 27.24 52.81 27.69
C LEU A 6 27.89 52.86 26.31
N ARG A 7 28.28 51.68 25.82
CA ARG A 7 27.89 51.11 24.51
C ARG A 7 28.62 49.78 24.34
N LEU A 8 28.09 48.71 24.91
CA LEU A 8 28.41 47.35 24.49
C LEU A 8 27.10 46.57 24.40
N GLY A 9 26.24 47.04 23.50
CA GLY A 9 25.02 46.34 23.13
C GLY A 9 25.33 45.34 22.03
N LEU A 10 24.89 44.10 22.26
CA LEU A 10 24.58 43.09 21.24
C LEU A 10 25.78 42.41 20.54
N ILE A 11 26.38 41.42 21.21
CA ILE A 11 26.97 40.29 20.49
C ILE A 11 25.80 39.36 20.11
N LEU A 12 25.45 39.42 18.83
CA LEU A 12 24.43 38.60 18.18
C LEU A 12 24.93 37.15 18.16
N ILE A 13 24.33 36.28 18.97
CA ILE A 13 24.48 34.82 18.83
C ILE A 13 23.61 34.43 17.62
N ILE A 14 24.22 34.31 16.44
CA ILE A 14 23.59 33.63 15.31
C ILE A 14 23.74 32.13 15.58
N LEU A 15 22.71 31.54 16.19
CA LEU A 15 22.54 30.09 16.20
C LEU A 15 22.08 29.70 14.80
N SER A 16 22.98 29.17 13.96
CA SER A 16 22.59 28.60 12.68
C SER A 16 21.72 27.37 12.93
N LEU A 17 20.41 27.48 12.74
CA LEU A 17 19.62 26.30 12.38
C LEU A 17 20.15 25.84 11.02
N ALA A 18 20.90 24.74 11.01
CA ALA A 18 21.11 24.00 9.80
C ALA A 18 19.79 23.29 9.49
N GLU A 19 18.95 23.90 8.66
CA GLU A 19 17.89 23.16 8.00
C GLU A 19 18.57 22.19 7.04
N ILE A 20 18.51 20.89 7.36
CA ILE A 20 18.85 19.87 6.38
C ILE A 20 17.73 19.93 5.34
N GLY A 21 17.96 20.68 4.26
CA GLY A 21 17.08 20.69 3.11
C GLY A 21 17.07 19.30 2.48
N ILE A 22 16.13 18.46 2.89
CA ILE A 22 15.84 17.20 2.22
C ILE A 22 15.29 17.55 0.84
N ALA A 23 15.82 16.95 -0.22
CA ALA A 23 15.23 17.08 -1.56
C ALA A 23 13.80 16.51 -1.53
N GLN A 24 12.80 17.36 -1.77
CA GLN A 24 11.40 16.94 -1.84
C GLN A 24 10.93 16.99 -3.29
N SER A 25 10.02 16.10 -3.65
CA SER A 25 9.31 16.15 -4.93
C SER A 25 7.81 16.11 -4.68
N ALA A 26 7.01 16.61 -5.61
CA ALA A 26 5.56 16.57 -5.51
C ALA A 26 4.93 16.41 -6.90
N SER A 27 3.74 15.81 -6.94
CA SER A 27 2.90 15.72 -8.13
C SER A 27 1.72 16.68 -8.02
N PHE A 28 1.39 17.33 -9.16
CA PHE A 28 0.25 18.23 -9.31
C PHE A 28 -0.45 17.91 -10.63
N GLY A 29 -1.78 17.91 -10.62
CA GLY A 29 -2.58 17.53 -11.77
C GLY A 29 -2.34 16.09 -12.25
N ASN A 30 -2.96 15.77 -13.38
CA ASN A 30 -2.96 14.41 -13.90
C ASN A 30 -1.68 14.15 -14.69
N THR A 31 -0.93 13.13 -14.28
CA THR A 31 0.22 12.61 -15.02
C THR A 31 -0.10 11.20 -15.51
N TYR A 32 0.38 10.82 -16.70
CA TYR A 32 0.25 9.46 -17.22
C TYR A 32 1.61 8.83 -17.51
N VAL A 33 1.88 7.66 -16.94
CA VAL A 33 3.07 6.84 -17.23
C VAL A 33 2.72 5.77 -18.25
N PHE A 34 3.31 5.88 -19.44
CA PHE A 34 3.06 4.99 -20.58
C PHE A 34 3.52 3.54 -20.34
N PRO A 35 3.00 2.58 -21.13
CA PRO A 35 3.52 1.21 -21.18
C PRO A 35 5.03 1.16 -21.32
N MET A 36 5.69 0.22 -20.64
CA MET A 36 7.15 0.03 -20.66
C MET A 36 7.98 1.20 -20.09
N VAL A 37 7.34 2.20 -19.46
CA VAL A 37 8.03 3.36 -18.89
C VAL A 37 7.97 3.30 -17.37
N GLU A 38 9.06 3.73 -16.75
CA GLU A 38 9.17 3.87 -15.31
C GLU A 38 9.50 5.33 -14.95
N MET A 39 8.64 5.96 -14.15
CA MET A 39 8.92 7.26 -13.54
C MET A 39 9.63 7.05 -12.20
N GLY A 40 10.94 7.26 -12.16
CA GLY A 40 11.76 7.06 -10.96
C GLY A 40 11.73 8.23 -9.98
N VAL A 41 11.45 7.93 -8.71
CA VAL A 41 11.51 8.83 -7.56
C VAL A 41 12.70 8.44 -6.70
N HIS A 42 13.69 9.33 -6.65
CA HIS A 42 14.90 9.20 -5.83
C HIS A 42 14.93 10.17 -4.62
N SER A 43 14.04 11.16 -4.61
CA SER A 43 13.90 12.10 -3.50
C SER A 43 13.48 11.35 -2.23
N PRO A 44 14.03 11.68 -1.05
CA PRO A 44 13.63 11.03 0.19
C PRO A 44 12.12 11.05 0.45
N VAL A 45 11.41 12.10 0.04
CA VAL A 45 9.95 12.19 0.12
C VAL A 45 9.35 12.69 -1.21
N HIS A 46 8.33 11.99 -1.70
CA HIS A 46 7.42 12.45 -2.74
C HIS A 46 6.04 12.70 -2.15
N SER A 47 5.55 13.93 -2.26
CA SER A 47 4.25 14.34 -1.73
C SER A 47 3.18 14.34 -2.83
N PHE A 48 2.07 13.63 -2.60
CA PHE A 48 0.90 13.62 -3.47
C PHE A 48 -0.01 14.78 -3.07
N GLN A 49 0.04 15.88 -3.82
CA GLN A 49 -0.64 17.11 -3.38
C GLN A 49 -2.15 17.00 -3.61
N ASN A 50 -2.94 17.24 -2.57
CA ASN A 50 -4.41 17.15 -2.62
C ASN A 50 -5.09 18.28 -3.44
N GLY A 51 -4.31 19.16 -4.08
CA GLY A 51 -4.81 20.32 -4.80
C GLY A 51 -5.34 21.45 -3.90
N GLY A 52 -6.09 22.37 -4.49
CA GLY A 52 -6.66 23.56 -3.82
C GLY A 52 -6.43 24.85 -4.63
N ALA A 53 -7.14 25.94 -4.35
CA ALA A 53 -6.94 27.28 -4.97
C ALA A 53 -6.63 27.30 -6.50
N GLY A 54 -7.28 26.43 -7.30
CA GLY A 54 -7.06 26.32 -8.76
C GLY A 54 -5.98 25.32 -9.19
N ILE A 55 -5.37 24.60 -8.26
CA ILE A 55 -4.43 23.50 -8.46
C ILE A 55 -5.19 22.17 -8.37
N THR A 56 -5.07 21.35 -9.41
CA THR A 56 -5.65 20.00 -9.46
C THR A 56 -4.84 19.04 -8.59
N PRO A 57 -5.50 18.08 -7.90
CA PRO A 57 -4.81 17.03 -7.15
C PRO A 57 -3.77 16.26 -7.98
N GLY A 58 -2.74 15.75 -7.32
CA GLY A 58 -1.63 14.98 -7.90
C GLY A 58 -1.97 13.52 -8.15
N LEU A 59 -2.96 13.26 -9.01
CA LEU A 59 -3.28 11.89 -9.43
C LEU A 59 -2.31 11.44 -10.54
N ILE A 60 -1.58 10.36 -10.31
CA ILE A 60 -0.69 9.78 -11.32
C ILE A 60 -1.30 8.48 -11.83
N GLN A 61 -1.67 8.46 -13.10
CA GLN A 61 -2.14 7.27 -13.77
C GLN A 61 -0.96 6.50 -14.38
N THR A 62 -1.02 5.18 -14.35
CA THR A 62 -0.03 4.33 -15.02
C THR A 62 -0.74 3.36 -15.96
N ALA A 63 -0.07 2.96 -17.04
CA ALA A 63 -0.58 1.92 -17.91
C ALA A 63 -0.69 0.59 -17.14
N ARG A 64 -1.92 0.09 -16.97
CA ARG A 64 -2.20 -1.15 -16.26
C ARG A 64 -1.99 -2.40 -17.13
N SER A 65 -2.34 -2.35 -18.42
CA SER A 65 -2.20 -3.49 -19.32
C SER A 65 -0.74 -3.79 -19.64
N ALA A 66 -0.38 -5.08 -19.68
CA ALA A 66 0.96 -5.50 -20.07
C ALA A 66 1.33 -5.00 -21.49
N PRO A 67 2.54 -4.43 -21.68
CA PRO A 67 3.52 -4.11 -20.65
C PRO A 67 3.14 -2.86 -19.82
N GLN A 68 3.25 -2.96 -18.49
CA GLN A 68 2.83 -1.92 -17.55
C GLN A 68 3.73 -0.67 -17.59
N GLY A 69 3.19 0.44 -17.13
CA GLY A 69 3.94 1.61 -16.67
C GLY A 69 4.05 1.63 -15.15
N PHE A 70 5.09 2.25 -14.59
CA PHE A 70 5.32 2.26 -13.14
C PHE A 70 5.70 3.65 -12.62
N VAL A 71 5.18 4.02 -11.46
CA VAL A 71 5.84 5.00 -10.59
C VAL A 71 6.74 4.24 -9.63
N SER A 72 8.05 4.51 -9.65
CA SER A 72 9.01 3.72 -8.88
C SER A 72 9.71 4.52 -7.79
N PHE A 73 9.68 4.02 -6.57
CA PHE A 73 10.37 4.58 -5.42
C PHE A 73 11.66 3.80 -5.16
N ILE A 74 12.79 4.50 -5.15
CA ILE A 74 14.11 3.87 -5.18
C ILE A 74 14.86 4.15 -3.88
N GLY A 75 15.43 3.09 -3.28
CA GLY A 75 16.20 3.18 -2.05
C GLY A 75 15.31 3.58 -0.87
N SER A 76 15.61 4.72 -0.24
CA SER A 76 14.88 5.24 0.92
C SER A 76 13.77 6.24 0.58
N ALA A 77 13.39 6.37 -0.69
CA ALA A 77 12.30 7.26 -1.10
C ALA A 77 10.95 6.79 -0.51
N THR A 78 10.16 7.74 0.00
CA THR A 78 8.82 7.48 0.56
C THR A 78 7.75 8.31 -0.13
N ALA A 79 6.50 7.84 -0.05
CA ALA A 79 5.31 8.60 -0.39
C ALA A 79 4.75 9.34 0.84
N ALA A 80 4.19 10.52 0.64
CA ALA A 80 3.51 11.30 1.68
C ALA A 80 2.27 12.00 1.10
N ASP A 81 1.36 12.39 1.99
CA ASP A 81 0.16 13.18 1.71
C ASP A 81 -0.83 12.55 0.72
N GLN A 82 -0.73 11.25 0.47
CA GLN A 82 -1.68 10.52 -0.36
C GLN A 82 -3.12 10.58 0.20
N THR A 83 -4.10 10.73 -0.70
CA THR A 83 -5.54 10.78 -0.42
C THR A 83 -6.32 10.09 -1.54
N ASP A 84 -7.63 9.93 -1.38
CA ASP A 84 -8.55 9.51 -2.45
C ASP A 84 -8.45 10.39 -3.70
N ASN A 85 -8.17 11.68 -3.53
CA ASN A 85 -7.99 12.59 -4.66
C ASN A 85 -6.55 12.62 -5.20
N ALA A 86 -5.56 12.13 -4.45
CA ALA A 86 -4.14 12.23 -4.79
C ALA A 86 -3.38 10.94 -4.46
N HIS A 87 -3.28 10.05 -5.45
CA HIS A 87 -2.60 8.76 -5.34
C HIS A 87 -2.17 8.28 -6.74
N VAL A 88 -1.65 7.04 -6.82
CA VAL A 88 -1.35 6.39 -8.09
C VAL A 88 -2.50 5.48 -8.51
N ASP A 89 -3.18 5.84 -9.60
CA ASP A 89 -4.12 4.97 -10.30
C ASP A 89 -3.33 3.99 -11.19
N GLY A 90 -2.96 2.85 -10.59
CA GLY A 90 -2.22 1.76 -11.22
C GLY A 90 -0.99 1.34 -10.41
N TYR A 91 0.11 0.99 -11.09
CA TYR A 91 1.26 0.33 -10.46
C TYR A 91 2.27 1.29 -9.85
N VAL A 92 2.57 1.04 -8.58
CA VAL A 92 3.73 1.59 -7.87
C VAL A 92 4.72 0.47 -7.64
N LYS A 93 6.01 0.73 -7.88
CA LYS A 93 7.09 -0.22 -7.65
C LYS A 93 8.07 0.32 -6.60
N LYS A 94 8.51 -0.52 -5.68
CA LYS A 94 9.52 -0.19 -4.67
C LYS A 94 10.78 -0.98 -4.95
N TYR A 95 11.93 -0.29 -5.07
CA TYR A 95 13.25 -0.91 -5.07
C TYR A 95 13.95 -0.67 -3.73
N GLY A 96 14.49 -1.73 -3.14
CA GLY A 96 15.42 -1.68 -2.01
C GLY A 96 14.81 -2.06 -0.66
N ASN A 97 15.68 -2.10 0.34
CA ASN A 97 15.49 -2.72 1.66
C ASN A 97 14.99 -1.74 2.73
N THR A 98 14.01 -0.89 2.38
CA THR A 98 13.32 -0.03 3.36
C THR A 98 11.85 -0.36 3.35
N ALA A 99 11.21 -0.27 4.52
CA ALA A 99 9.77 -0.37 4.61
C ALA A 99 9.12 0.69 3.72
N PHE A 100 7.94 0.38 3.18
CA PHE A 100 7.29 1.24 2.20
C PHE A 100 5.78 1.08 2.23
N THR A 101 5.08 2.20 2.03
CA THR A 101 3.62 2.29 1.90
C THR A 101 3.33 2.72 0.47
N PHE A 102 2.71 1.83 -0.29
CA PHE A 102 2.29 2.03 -1.68
C PHE A 102 1.03 2.90 -1.72
N PRO A 103 1.08 4.11 -2.31
CA PRO A 103 -0.07 5.00 -2.45
C PRO A 103 -0.88 4.64 -3.70
N VAL A 104 -1.39 3.41 -3.78
CA VAL A 104 -2.11 2.90 -4.96
C VAL A 104 -3.63 3.04 -4.79
N GLY A 105 -4.37 3.09 -5.89
CA GLY A 105 -5.83 3.19 -5.91
C GLY A 105 -6.41 2.92 -7.30
N ASP A 106 -7.66 3.33 -7.52
CA ASP A 106 -8.36 3.23 -8.82
C ASP A 106 -8.77 4.58 -9.42
N GLY A 107 -8.22 5.68 -8.90
CA GLY A 107 -8.56 7.04 -9.32
C GLY A 107 -9.73 7.66 -8.56
N SER A 108 -10.48 6.86 -7.81
CA SER A 108 -11.50 7.33 -6.85
C SER A 108 -11.06 7.13 -5.42
N ASP A 109 -10.58 5.94 -5.08
CA ASP A 109 -10.27 5.58 -3.70
C ASP A 109 -8.80 5.19 -3.54
N LEU A 110 -8.20 5.62 -2.44
CA LEU A 110 -6.88 5.16 -2.02
C LEU A 110 -6.99 3.78 -1.35
N ARG A 111 -6.12 2.86 -1.74
CA ARG A 111 -6.05 1.48 -1.24
C ARG A 111 -4.61 1.16 -0.88
N ILE A 112 -4.19 1.65 0.28
CA ILE A 112 -2.84 1.49 0.80
C ILE A 112 -2.48 0.00 0.88
N PHE A 113 -1.28 -0.32 0.40
CA PHE A 113 -0.57 -1.56 0.69
C PHE A 113 0.74 -1.17 1.36
N SER A 114 1.16 -1.86 2.42
CA SER A 114 2.43 -1.59 3.09
C SER A 114 3.24 -2.86 3.27
N ILE A 115 4.56 -2.74 3.19
CA ILE A 115 5.52 -3.81 3.44
C ILE A 115 6.55 -3.38 4.47
N SER A 116 6.99 -4.32 5.30
CA SER A 116 8.25 -4.18 6.06
C SER A 116 9.44 -4.05 5.11
N ALA A 117 10.61 -3.72 5.67
CA ALA A 117 11.83 -3.63 4.88
C ALA A 117 12.15 -4.98 4.20
N PRO A 118 12.32 -5.02 2.86
CA PRO A 118 12.88 -6.18 2.17
C PRO A 118 14.26 -6.55 2.68
N ALA A 119 14.66 -7.80 2.44
CA ALA A 119 15.93 -8.31 2.91
C ALA A 119 17.11 -7.69 2.16
N GLN A 120 16.98 -7.51 0.84
CA GLN A 120 18.08 -7.03 -0.01
C GLN A 120 17.80 -5.66 -0.62
N ALA A 121 18.85 -4.86 -0.76
CA ALA A 121 18.78 -3.55 -1.43
C ALA A 121 18.45 -3.66 -2.93
N THR A 122 18.50 -4.86 -3.50
CA THR A 122 18.13 -5.18 -4.88
C THR A 122 16.73 -5.75 -5.02
N ASP A 123 16.01 -6.00 -3.93
CA ASP A 123 14.63 -6.51 -3.99
C ASP A 123 13.70 -5.44 -4.56
N ALA A 124 12.71 -5.89 -5.33
CA ALA A 124 11.80 -5.03 -6.05
C ALA A 124 10.40 -5.65 -6.14
N TYR A 125 9.40 -4.88 -5.70
CA TYR A 125 8.01 -5.31 -5.66
C TYR A 125 7.12 -4.22 -6.24
N ALA A 126 6.18 -4.58 -7.10
CA ALA A 126 5.15 -3.68 -7.57
C ALA A 126 3.77 -4.08 -7.06
N VAL A 127 2.93 -3.08 -6.81
CA VAL A 127 1.56 -3.24 -6.34
C VAL A 127 0.64 -2.33 -7.13
N ALA A 128 -0.56 -2.79 -7.42
CA ALA A 128 -1.68 -1.98 -7.88
C ALA A 128 -2.98 -2.45 -7.22
N TRP A 129 -3.92 -1.54 -6.99
CA TRP A 129 -5.29 -1.91 -6.62
C TRP A 129 -6.10 -2.25 -7.87
N ILE A 130 -6.83 -3.37 -7.84
CA ILE A 130 -7.78 -3.80 -8.87
C ILE A 130 -9.17 -3.84 -8.22
N ALA A 131 -10.01 -2.87 -8.56
CA ALA A 131 -11.40 -2.84 -8.13
C ALA A 131 -12.26 -3.86 -8.89
N GLY A 132 -13.19 -4.51 -8.19
CA GLY A 132 -14.14 -5.48 -8.73
C GLY A 132 -13.86 -6.93 -8.35
N ASP A 133 -14.76 -7.83 -8.73
CA ASP A 133 -14.74 -9.23 -8.32
C ASP A 133 -13.52 -9.97 -8.89
N PRO A 134 -12.59 -10.47 -8.06
CA PRO A 134 -11.42 -11.22 -8.53
C PRO A 134 -11.74 -12.40 -9.46
N SER A 135 -12.95 -12.98 -9.36
CA SER A 135 -13.39 -14.09 -10.22
C SER A 135 -13.68 -13.67 -11.67
N SER A 136 -13.92 -12.38 -11.91
CA SER A 136 -14.36 -11.86 -13.21
C SER A 136 -13.57 -10.63 -13.69
N THR A 137 -12.86 -9.94 -12.80
CA THR A 137 -11.97 -8.83 -13.12
C THR A 137 -10.59 -9.39 -13.44
N PRO A 138 -10.09 -9.24 -14.69
CA PRO A 138 -8.79 -9.77 -15.08
C PRO A 138 -7.63 -9.07 -14.38
N ASP A 139 -6.64 -9.86 -13.97
CA ASP A 139 -5.34 -9.39 -13.52
C ASP A 139 -4.49 -8.93 -14.73
N PRO A 140 -4.09 -7.65 -14.82
CA PRO A 140 -3.33 -7.14 -15.96
C PRO A 140 -1.90 -7.68 -16.09
N THR A 141 -1.28 -8.18 -15.01
CA THR A 141 0.09 -8.70 -15.04
C THR A 141 0.13 -10.21 -15.28
N ASN A 142 -0.95 -10.92 -14.96
CA ASN A 142 -1.07 -12.37 -15.17
C ASN A 142 -1.81 -12.73 -16.47
N ALA A 143 -1.51 -12.01 -17.56
CA ALA A 143 -2.10 -12.22 -18.89
C ALA A 143 -3.65 -12.21 -18.90
N GLY A 144 -4.28 -11.47 -17.99
CA GLY A 144 -5.73 -11.41 -17.86
C GLY A 144 -6.35 -12.62 -17.17
N ALA A 145 -5.57 -13.39 -16.40
CA ALA A 145 -6.11 -14.42 -15.52
C ALA A 145 -7.08 -13.81 -14.48
N THR A 146 -7.98 -14.64 -13.97
CA THR A 146 -8.87 -14.28 -12.85
C THR A 146 -8.57 -15.17 -11.66
N HIS A 147 -8.87 -14.68 -10.46
CA HIS A 147 -8.61 -15.36 -9.19
C HIS A 147 -9.95 -15.77 -8.57
N SER A 148 -10.37 -17.01 -8.80
CA SER A 148 -11.68 -17.49 -8.35
C SER A 148 -11.86 -17.34 -6.84
N THR A 149 -12.84 -16.54 -6.39
CA THR A 149 -13.10 -16.28 -4.96
C THR A 149 -13.63 -17.49 -4.20
N SER A 150 -13.99 -18.56 -4.92
CA SER A 150 -14.39 -19.87 -4.37
C SER A 150 -13.25 -20.88 -4.27
N ALA A 151 -12.10 -20.62 -4.91
CA ALA A 151 -10.93 -21.48 -4.79
C ALA A 151 -10.15 -21.05 -3.55
N VAL A 152 -10.45 -21.69 -2.42
CA VAL A 152 -9.94 -21.32 -1.09
C VAL A 152 -9.30 -22.52 -0.40
N ALA A 153 -8.32 -22.26 0.47
CA ALA A 153 -7.62 -23.28 1.24
C ALA A 153 -7.83 -23.11 2.75
N GLY A 154 -7.69 -24.22 3.49
CA GLY A 154 -7.74 -24.22 4.95
C GLY A 154 -9.10 -23.78 5.48
N ASN A 155 -9.11 -22.77 6.36
CA ASN A 155 -10.29 -22.29 7.06
C ASN A 155 -10.97 -21.08 6.38
N ILE A 156 -10.44 -20.63 5.24
CA ILE A 156 -11.06 -19.56 4.46
C ILE A 156 -12.34 -20.11 3.83
N ILE A 157 -13.46 -19.40 4.01
CA ILE A 157 -14.77 -19.78 3.49
C ILE A 157 -15.29 -18.86 2.38
N ALA A 158 -14.74 -17.65 2.28
CA ALA A 158 -15.12 -16.67 1.26
C ALA A 158 -13.98 -15.67 1.02
N VAL A 159 -13.98 -15.06 -0.17
CA VAL A 159 -13.12 -13.93 -0.54
C VAL A 159 -13.97 -12.79 -1.05
N SER A 160 -13.66 -11.57 -0.62
CA SER A 160 -14.39 -10.36 -0.98
C SER A 160 -14.34 -10.11 -2.49
N THR A 161 -15.48 -9.70 -3.04
CA THR A 161 -15.61 -9.33 -4.45
C THR A 161 -15.40 -7.84 -4.70
N VAL A 162 -15.00 -7.07 -3.68
CA VAL A 162 -14.81 -5.61 -3.82
C VAL A 162 -13.53 -5.28 -4.58
N GLY A 163 -12.49 -6.09 -4.43
CA GLY A 163 -11.24 -5.93 -5.14
C GLY A 163 -10.09 -6.72 -4.54
N GLN A 164 -8.92 -6.56 -5.15
CA GLN A 164 -7.67 -7.19 -4.77
C GLN A 164 -6.49 -6.26 -5.07
N TRP A 165 -5.39 -6.44 -4.36
CA TRP A 165 -4.08 -5.89 -4.72
C TRP A 165 -3.35 -6.91 -5.59
N ASP A 166 -2.97 -6.52 -6.80
CA ASP A 166 -2.00 -7.26 -7.59
C ASP A 166 -0.62 -7.12 -6.94
N TRP A 167 0.09 -8.24 -6.74
CA TRP A 167 1.41 -8.29 -6.16
C TRP A 167 2.41 -8.90 -7.16
N VAL A 168 3.35 -8.07 -7.60
CA VAL A 168 4.32 -8.45 -8.63
C VAL A 168 5.74 -8.41 -8.08
N PRO A 169 6.33 -9.57 -7.70
CA PRO A 169 7.72 -9.66 -7.30
C PRO A 169 8.63 -9.62 -8.54
N PHE A 170 9.36 -8.52 -8.73
CA PHE A 170 10.37 -8.38 -9.79
C PHE A 170 11.73 -8.95 -9.37
N SER A 171 12.07 -8.82 -8.09
CA SER A 171 13.24 -9.44 -7.48
C SER A 171 13.00 -9.68 -5.98
N GLY A 172 13.45 -10.84 -5.50
CA GLY A 172 13.01 -11.38 -4.21
C GLY A 172 11.68 -12.13 -4.33
N THR A 173 11.31 -12.87 -3.29
CA THR A 173 10.06 -13.66 -3.26
C THR A 173 8.96 -12.99 -2.45
N GLY A 174 9.29 -11.93 -1.70
CA GLY A 174 8.41 -11.34 -0.69
C GLY A 174 8.24 -12.18 0.58
N ASP A 175 8.77 -13.39 0.63
CA ASP A 175 8.57 -14.34 1.73
C ASP A 175 9.03 -13.74 3.08
N GLY A 176 8.16 -13.83 4.08
CA GLY A 176 8.41 -13.30 5.42
C GLY A 176 8.28 -11.79 5.58
N LEU A 177 7.87 -11.04 4.53
CA LEU A 177 7.53 -9.63 4.68
C LEU A 177 6.28 -9.49 5.54
N ASN A 178 6.32 -8.62 6.55
CA ASN A 178 5.10 -8.19 7.23
C ASN A 178 4.38 -7.21 6.29
N ILE A 179 3.12 -7.48 6.02
CA ILE A 179 2.30 -6.67 5.12
C ILE A 179 1.05 -6.17 5.82
N SER A 180 0.55 -5.02 5.38
CA SER A 180 -0.75 -4.51 5.81
C SER A 180 -1.45 -3.76 4.68
N VAL A 181 -2.78 -3.76 4.70
CA VAL A 181 -3.62 -3.13 3.69
C VAL A 181 -4.70 -2.26 4.33
N SER A 182 -5.15 -1.21 3.62
CA SER A 182 -6.38 -0.50 3.97
C SER A 182 -7.57 -1.20 3.30
N ILE A 183 -8.46 -1.79 4.10
CA ILE A 183 -9.61 -2.53 3.55
C ILE A 183 -10.59 -1.57 2.86
N PRO A 184 -11.29 -2.01 1.80
CA PRO A 184 -12.46 -1.30 1.33
C PRO A 184 -13.62 -1.42 2.35
N ASP A 185 -14.76 -0.78 2.09
CA ASP A 185 -15.98 -1.07 2.85
C ASP A 185 -16.44 -2.53 2.61
N LEU A 186 -16.46 -3.31 3.68
CA LEU A 186 -16.85 -4.72 3.70
C LEU A 186 -18.15 -4.93 4.49
N THR A 187 -18.95 -3.88 4.65
CA THR A 187 -20.27 -3.98 5.25
C THR A 187 -21.12 -5.04 4.55
N GLY A 188 -21.55 -6.05 5.31
CA GLY A 188 -22.35 -7.16 4.81
C GLY A 188 -21.57 -8.33 4.22
N PHE A 189 -20.22 -8.28 4.21
CA PHE A 189 -19.38 -9.40 3.78
C PHE A 189 -19.15 -10.42 4.91
N ALA A 190 -18.57 -10.00 6.03
CA ALA A 190 -18.34 -10.83 7.22
C ALA A 190 -18.19 -9.94 8.47
N ALA A 191 -18.12 -10.54 9.67
CA ALA A 191 -17.82 -9.77 10.88
C ALA A 191 -16.35 -9.33 10.91
N ALA A 192 -16.06 -8.23 11.62
CA ALA A 192 -14.72 -7.66 11.71
C ALA A 192 -13.68 -8.66 12.24
N ALA A 193 -14.07 -9.49 13.22
CA ALA A 193 -13.23 -10.53 13.81
C ALA A 193 -12.93 -11.69 12.86
N ASP A 194 -13.75 -11.91 11.83
CA ASP A 194 -13.65 -13.05 10.91
C ASP A 194 -12.87 -12.69 9.63
N LEU A 195 -12.56 -11.42 9.41
CA LEU A 195 -11.81 -11.00 8.23
C LEU A 195 -10.36 -11.47 8.30
N ARG A 196 -9.82 -11.95 7.18
CA ARG A 196 -8.43 -12.41 7.07
C ARG A 196 -7.76 -11.79 5.85
N LEU A 197 -6.49 -11.44 6.00
CA LEU A 197 -5.67 -11.15 4.84
C LEU A 197 -5.42 -12.48 4.13
N VAL A 198 -5.73 -12.52 2.84
CA VAL A 198 -5.54 -13.72 2.01
C VAL A 198 -4.67 -13.39 0.82
N GLY A 199 -4.00 -14.40 0.26
CA GLY A 199 -3.22 -14.27 -0.95
C GLY A 199 -3.48 -15.40 -1.93
N TRP A 200 -3.55 -15.07 -3.21
CA TRP A 200 -3.69 -16.03 -4.30
C TRP A 200 -2.33 -16.68 -4.59
N ASP A 201 -2.24 -18.00 -4.41
CA ASP A 201 -0.99 -18.77 -4.59
C ASP A 201 -0.75 -19.25 -6.04
N GLY A 202 -1.53 -18.74 -7.00
CA GLY A 202 -1.60 -19.22 -8.38
C GLY A 202 -2.71 -20.24 -8.63
N SER A 203 -3.34 -20.78 -7.57
CA SER A 203 -4.40 -21.80 -7.67
C SER A 203 -5.59 -21.60 -6.73
N GLN A 204 -5.34 -21.04 -5.55
CA GLN A 204 -6.33 -20.84 -4.49
C GLN A 204 -5.90 -19.70 -3.56
N TRP A 205 -6.86 -19.15 -2.83
CA TRP A 205 -6.64 -18.17 -1.79
C TRP A 205 -6.23 -18.87 -0.48
N ILE A 206 -5.06 -18.52 0.03
CA ILE A 206 -4.52 -18.99 1.30
C ILE A 206 -4.51 -17.85 2.33
N ALA A 207 -4.55 -18.19 3.62
CA ALA A 207 -4.42 -17.20 4.69
C ALA A 207 -2.99 -16.64 4.77
N LEU A 208 -2.86 -15.32 4.84
CA LEU A 208 -1.60 -14.60 5.10
C LEU A 208 -1.56 -14.02 6.51
N GLY A 209 -2.71 -13.88 7.16
CA GLY A 209 -2.82 -13.39 8.55
C GLY A 209 -3.86 -14.20 9.32
N ASN A 210 -3.85 -14.04 10.64
CA ASN A 210 -4.73 -14.73 11.58
C ASN A 210 -5.55 -13.75 12.45
N ALA A 211 -5.47 -12.45 12.18
CA ALA A 211 -6.15 -11.42 12.95
C ALA A 211 -7.22 -10.74 12.10
N GLY A 212 -8.38 -10.46 12.71
CA GLY A 212 -9.43 -9.62 12.16
C GLY A 212 -9.04 -8.14 12.08
N VAL A 213 -10.02 -7.32 11.74
CA VAL A 213 -9.93 -5.85 11.74
C VAL A 213 -10.72 -5.25 12.90
N ALA A 214 -10.48 -3.97 13.21
CA ALA A 214 -11.23 -3.25 14.24
C ALA A 214 -12.69 -2.95 13.81
N ALA A 215 -12.90 -2.64 12.53
CA ALA A 215 -14.21 -2.41 11.94
C ALA A 215 -14.19 -2.81 10.45
N VAL A 216 -15.37 -3.12 9.90
CA VAL A 216 -15.53 -3.52 8.48
C VAL A 216 -15.67 -2.33 7.53
N THR A 217 -15.65 -1.10 8.05
CA THR A 217 -15.67 0.10 7.23
C THR A 217 -14.31 0.30 6.56
N GLU A 218 -14.31 1.04 5.46
CA GLU A 218 -13.13 1.45 4.72
C GLU A 218 -12.02 2.02 5.64
N ASP A 219 -10.77 1.91 5.18
CA ASP A 219 -9.53 2.39 5.81
C ASP A 219 -9.08 1.68 7.08
N ASN A 220 -9.84 0.70 7.56
CA ASN A 220 -9.33 -0.17 8.62
C ASN A 220 -8.16 -1.02 8.12
N THR A 221 -7.20 -1.28 9.01
CA THR A 221 -5.99 -2.01 8.64
C THR A 221 -6.13 -3.50 8.89
N LEU A 222 -5.82 -4.30 7.88
CA LEU A 222 -5.68 -5.74 7.98
C LEU A 222 -4.23 -6.12 7.69
N SER A 223 -3.65 -7.02 8.48
CA SER A 223 -2.21 -7.34 8.42
C SER A 223 -1.95 -8.84 8.30
N GLY A 224 -0.79 -9.18 7.77
CA GLY A 224 -0.34 -10.56 7.61
C GLY A 224 1.16 -10.66 7.33
N THR A 225 1.60 -11.86 7.01
CA THR A 225 2.96 -12.16 6.56
C THR A 225 2.88 -12.75 5.16
N MET A 226 3.65 -12.18 4.25
CA MET A 226 3.69 -12.61 2.86
C MET A 226 4.41 -13.97 2.74
N VAL A 227 3.95 -14.79 1.82
CA VAL A 227 4.51 -16.11 1.50
C VAL A 227 5.03 -16.08 0.07
N ALA A 228 6.10 -16.83 -0.22
CA ALA A 228 6.59 -16.97 -1.59
C ALA A 228 5.51 -17.52 -2.55
N GLY A 229 5.43 -16.94 -3.75
CA GLY A 229 4.54 -17.42 -4.83
C GLY A 229 3.15 -16.80 -4.84
N ILE A 230 2.86 -15.84 -3.94
CA ILE A 230 1.62 -15.07 -3.99
C ILE A 230 1.65 -14.14 -5.21
N GLU A 231 0.53 -14.07 -5.93
CA GLU A 231 0.34 -13.22 -7.13
C GLU A 231 -0.64 -12.07 -6.86
N ALA A 232 -1.57 -12.25 -5.92
CA ALA A 232 -2.49 -11.20 -5.50
C ALA A 232 -2.81 -11.31 -4.01
N VAL A 233 -3.17 -10.19 -3.40
CA VAL A 233 -3.61 -10.10 -2.00
C VAL A 233 -5.05 -9.60 -1.97
N GLY A 234 -5.88 -10.18 -1.11
CA GLY A 234 -7.28 -9.83 -0.97
C GLY A 234 -7.73 -9.89 0.48
N VAL A 235 -9.04 -9.70 0.68
CA VAL A 235 -9.67 -9.87 1.99
C VAL A 235 -10.59 -11.08 1.95
N GLY A 236 -10.30 -12.06 2.80
CA GLY A 236 -11.12 -13.25 2.98
C GLY A 236 -11.90 -13.21 4.29
N ALA A 237 -12.73 -14.23 4.48
CA ALA A 237 -13.41 -14.51 5.73
C ALA A 237 -13.19 -15.97 6.14
N VAL A 238 -13.11 -16.21 7.44
CA VAL A 238 -13.12 -17.56 8.04
C VAL A 238 -14.50 -17.88 8.61
N SER A 239 -14.72 -19.15 8.96
CA SER A 239 -15.91 -19.55 9.70
C SER A 239 -16.05 -18.71 10.98
N PRO A 240 -17.24 -18.15 11.27
CA PRO A 240 -17.48 -17.41 12.49
C PRO A 240 -17.17 -18.26 13.72
N ASP A 241 -16.78 -17.58 14.79
CA ASP A 241 -16.74 -18.12 16.14
C ASP A 241 -18.00 -18.97 16.43
N THR A 242 -17.80 -20.25 16.71
CA THR A 242 -18.88 -21.20 17.00
C THR A 242 -19.18 -21.28 18.50
N ASP A 243 -18.21 -20.98 19.37
CA ASP A 243 -18.28 -21.22 20.81
C ASP A 243 -18.67 -19.96 21.61
N GLY A 244 -18.54 -18.78 20.99
CA GLY A 244 -18.99 -17.48 21.47
C GLY A 244 -17.97 -16.72 22.32
N ASP A 245 -16.69 -17.11 22.31
CA ASP A 245 -15.63 -16.46 23.09
C ASP A 245 -15.05 -15.18 22.44
N GLY A 246 -15.44 -14.92 21.18
CA GLY A 246 -15.01 -13.77 20.37
C GLY A 246 -13.75 -14.01 19.56
N ILE A 247 -13.24 -15.25 19.49
CA ILE A 247 -12.11 -15.69 18.68
C ILE A 247 -12.66 -16.56 17.55
N ALA A 248 -12.23 -16.29 16.31
CA ALA A 248 -12.68 -17.14 15.20
C ALA A 248 -11.99 -18.50 15.25
N ASN A 249 -12.70 -19.55 14.79
CA ASN A 249 -12.27 -20.95 14.91
C ASN A 249 -10.95 -21.29 14.18
N ASP A 250 -10.41 -20.40 13.35
CA ASP A 250 -9.10 -20.61 12.72
C ASP A 250 -7.93 -20.30 13.67
N VAL A 251 -8.19 -19.55 14.73
CA VAL A 251 -7.25 -19.26 15.82
C VAL A 251 -7.57 -20.09 17.05
N ASP A 252 -8.80 -20.59 17.17
CA ASP A 252 -9.20 -21.47 18.27
C ASP A 252 -8.63 -22.90 18.12
N THR A 253 -8.36 -23.53 19.24
CA THR A 253 -7.74 -24.87 19.35
C THR A 253 -8.62 -25.87 20.10
N ASP A 254 -9.87 -25.52 20.37
CA ASP A 254 -10.83 -26.28 21.16
C ASP A 254 -11.55 -27.41 20.37
#